data_AF-A0A6M0H6N7-F1
#
_entry.id   AF-A0A6M0H6N7-F1
#
_cell.length_a   1.000
_cell.length_b   1.000
_cell.length_c   1.000
_cell.angle_alpha   90.00
_cell.angle_beta   90.00
_cell.angle_gamma   90.00
#
_symmetry.space_group_name_H-M   'P 1'
#
loop_
_entity.id
_entity.type
_entity.pdbx_description
1 polymer ?
#
loop_
_entity_poly.entity_id
_entity_poly.type
_entity_poly.pdbx_seq_one_letter_code
_entity_poly.pdbx_strand_id
1 'polypeptide(L)' 'MLFQNKEDIIDVIDKEKNLVKKYKRYLDSSTNPQSISVLNELIDKHSTHLETLNKFLNG' A
#
# COMPACT_ATOMS: atom_id res chain seq x y z
N MET A 1 -18.86 11.45 1.90
CA MET A 1 -17.52 11.30 2.50
C MET A 1 -17.24 9.80 2.55
N LEU A 2 -16.17 9.30 1.91
CA LEU A 2 -15.88 7.85 1.81
C LEU A 2 -15.48 7.24 3.16
N PHE A 3 -15.00 8.07 4.09
CA PHE A 3 -14.64 7.69 5.45
C PHE A 3 -15.62 8.35 6.43
N GLN A 4 -16.16 7.59 7.38
CA GLN A 4 -17.11 8.09 8.37
C GLN A 4 -16.38 8.72 9.56
N ASN A 5 -15.16 8.27 9.85
CA ASN A 5 -14.32 8.83 10.90
C ASN A 5 -12.82 8.61 10.62
N LYS A 6 -11.95 9.13 11.51
CA LYS A 6 -10.49 8.96 11.41
C LYS A 6 -10.05 7.50 11.62
N GLU A 7 -10.81 6.70 12.37
CA GLU A 7 -10.47 5.29 12.62
C GLU A 7 -10.59 4.45 11.34
N ASP A 8 -11.59 4.72 10.48
CA ASP A 8 -11.73 4.07 9.17
C ASP A 8 -10.48 4.27 8.30
N ILE A 9 -9.90 5.48 8.36
CA ILE A 9 -8.71 5.85 7.59
C ILE A 9 -7.49 5.12 8.14
N ILE A 10 -7.37 4.99 9.46
CA ILE A 10 -6.29 4.25 10.11
C ILE A 10 -6.36 2.76 9.72
N ASP A 11 -7.56 2.16 9.73
CA ASP A 11 -7.76 0.77 9.30
C ASP A 11 -7.35 0.56 7.83
N VAL A 12 -7.73 1.49 6.93
CA VAL A 12 -7.29 1.42 5.53
C VAL A 12 -5.78 1.54 5.41
N ILE A 13 -5.15 2.47 6.14
CA ILE A 13 -3.69 2.63 6.17
C ILE A 13 -3.00 1.33 6.61
N ASP A 14 -3.51 0.63 7.63
CA ASP A 14 -2.91 -0.62 8.09
C ASP A 14 -3.06 -1.76 7.08
N LYS A 15 -4.20 -1.83 6.37
CA LYS A 15 -4.40 -2.77 5.27
C LYS A 15 -3.43 -2.52 4.13
N GLU A 16 -3.26 -1.26 3.74
CA GLU A 16 -2.32 -0.81 2.71
C GLU A 16 -0.86 -1.16 3.08
N LYS A 17 -0.44 -0.88 4.32
CA LYS A 17 0.89 -1.26 4.83
C LYS A 17 1.12 -2.77 4.78
N ASN A 18 0.10 -3.57 5.12
CA ASN A 18 0.20 -5.03 5.11
C ASN A 18 0.35 -5.56 3.67
N LEU A 19 -0.35 -4.97 2.69
CA LEU A 19 -0.19 -5.32 1.27
C LEU A 19 1.22 -5.01 0.78
N VAL A 20 1.74 -3.80 1.03
CA VAL A 20 3.12 -3.43 0.65
C VAL A 20 4.13 -4.39 1.27
N LYS A 21 3.97 -4.74 2.55
CA LYS A 21 4.85 -5.70 3.23
C LYS A 21 4.82 -7.08 2.56
N LYS A 22 3.64 -7.57 2.16
CA LYS A 22 3.51 -8.86 1.45
C LYS A 22 4.15 -8.81 0.07
N TYR A 23 3.90 -7.76 -0.71
CA TYR A 23 4.50 -7.62 -2.05
C TYR A 23 6.02 -7.51 -2.01
N LYS A 24 6.58 -6.79 -1.02
CA LYS A 24 8.04 -6.75 -0.81
C LYS A 24 8.60 -8.14 -0.53
N ARG A 25 7.96 -8.94 0.33
CA ARG A 25 8.37 -10.33 0.56
C ARG A 25 8.31 -11.20 -0.70
N TYR A 26 7.26 -11.04 -1.51
CA TYR A 26 7.14 -11.76 -2.77
C TYR A 26 8.23 -11.33 -3.76
N LEU A 27 8.56 -10.04 -3.79
CA LEU A 27 9.61 -9.48 -4.62
C LEU A 27 10.97 -10.05 -4.24
N ASP A 28 11.30 -10.10 -2.95
CA ASP A 28 12.55 -10.67 -2.44
C ASP A 28 12.74 -12.14 -2.86
N SER A 29 11.64 -12.87 -3.05
CA SER A 29 11.65 -14.28 -3.49
C SER A 29 11.47 -14.49 -4.99
N SER A 30 11.20 -13.43 -5.76
CA SER A 30 10.85 -13.53 -7.17
C SER A 30 12.09 -13.50 -8.06
N THR A 31 12.18 -14.45 -8.99
CA THR A 31 13.22 -14.48 -10.04
C THR A 31 12.66 -14.19 -11.44
N ASN A 32 11.32 -14.20 -11.58
CA ASN A 32 10.66 -13.90 -12.84
C ASN A 32 10.58 -12.38 -13.08
N PRO A 33 11.15 -11.85 -14.19
CA PRO A 33 11.18 -10.42 -14.46
C PRO A 33 9.78 -9.78 -14.59
N GLN A 34 8.81 -10.49 -15.14
CA GLN A 34 7.44 -9.99 -15.27
C GLN A 34 6.76 -9.89 -13.90
N SER A 35 6.92 -10.90 -13.04
CA SER A 35 6.42 -10.86 -11.67
C SER A 35 7.08 -9.74 -10.87
N ILE A 36 8.39 -9.54 -11.03
CA ILE A 36 9.13 -8.42 -10.42
C ILE A 36 8.54 -7.07 -10.84
N SER A 37 8.28 -6.87 -12.14
CA SER A 37 7.67 -5.63 -12.65
C SER A 37 6.29 -5.37 -12.03
N VAL A 38 5.41 -6.37 -12.05
CA VAL A 38 4.06 -6.26 -11.48
C VAL A 38 4.10 -5.99 -9.97
N LEU A 39 5.00 -6.66 -9.24
CA LEU A 39 5.17 -6.44 -7.80
C LEU A 39 5.65 -5.03 -7.49
N ASN A 40 6.59 -4.49 -8.28
CA ASN A 40 7.05 -3.11 -8.12
C ASN A 40 5.93 -2.09 -8.41
N GLU A 41 5.13 -2.29 -9.46
CA GLU A 41 3.98 -1.44 -9.76
C GLU A 41 2.94 -1.44 -8.62
N LEU A 42 2.64 -2.62 -8.05
CA LEU A 42 1.75 -2.73 -6.90
C LEU A 42 2.32 -2.00 -5.68
N ILE A 43 3.61 -2.19 -5.38
CA ILE A 43 4.28 -1.51 -4.26
C ILE A 43 4.19 0.01 -4.41
N ASP A 44 4.46 0.53 -5.61
CA ASP A 44 4.42 1.97 -5.90
C ASP A 44 3.00 2.54 -5.72
N LYS A 45 2.00 1.87 -6.30
CA LYS A 45 0.60 2.26 -6.19
C LYS A 45 0.12 2.32 -4.74
N HIS A 46 0.38 1.27 -3.96
CA HIS A 46 -0.02 1.21 -2.56
C HIS A 46 0.77 2.19 -1.68
N SER A 47 2.02 2.51 -2.04
CA SER A 47 2.80 3.56 -1.38
C SER A 47 2.20 4.96 -1.64
N THR A 48 1.71 5.21 -2.85
CA THR A 48 0.99 6.45 -3.20
C THR A 48 -0.34 6.57 -2.46
N HIS A 49 -1.08 5.48 -2.29
CA HIS A 49 -2.28 5.46 -1.46
C HIS A 49 -1.95 5.82 -0.01
N LEU A 50 -0.91 5.22 0.57
CA LEU A 50 -0.45 5.52 1.93
C LEU A 50 -0.09 6.99 2.10
N GLU A 51 0.65 7.58 1.16
CA GLU A 51 0.99 9.01 1.22
C GLU A 51 -0.28 9.88 1.23
N THR A 52 -1.23 9.57 0.35
CA THR A 52 -2.50 10.30 0.24
C THR A 52 -3.34 10.19 1.51
N LEU A 53 -3.48 8.98 2.06
CA LEU A 53 -4.25 8.73 3.28
C LEU A 53 -3.61 9.40 4.50
N ASN A 54 -2.28 9.37 4.61
CA ASN A 54 -1.56 10.08 5.68
C ASN A 54 -1.69 11.61 5.56
N LYS A 55 -1.67 12.16 4.33
CA LYS A 55 -1.96 13.59 4.10
C LYS A 55 -3.38 13.94 4.53
N PHE A 56 -4.36 13.09 4.24
CA PHE A 56 -5.74 13.30 4.66
C PHE A 56 -5.93 13.20 6.19
N LEU A 57 -5.18 12.34 6.87
CA LEU A 57 -5.27 12.19 8.33
C LEU A 57 -4.65 13.37 9.10
N ASN A 58 -3.57 13.95 8.55
CA ASN A 58 -2.80 15.04 9.16
C ASN A 58 -3.18 16.45 8.65
N GLY A 59 -4.01 16.52 7.62
CA GLY A 59 -4.50 17.76 7.00
C GLY A 59 -5.80 18.27 7.60
#